data_AF-A0A9P8DV35-F1
#
_entry.id   AF-A0A9P8DV35-F1
#
_cell.length_a   1.000
_cell.length_b   1.000
_cell.length_c   1.000
_cell.angle_alpha   90.00
_cell.angle_beta   90.00
_cell.angle_gamma   90.00
#
_symmetry.space_group_name_H-M   'P 1'
#
loop_
_entity.id
_entity.type
_entity.pdbx_description
1 polymer ?
#
loop_
_entity_poly.entity_id
_entity_poly.type
_entity_poly.pdbx_seq_one_letter_code
_entity_poly.pdbx_strand_id
1 'polypeptide(L)'
;DTMKNSLMYKMSYYNYNSLFPAGQATDRVRGSKLPAEGPELSTLEEAFTSENWIIRIYKVKDLDNLNRDHQSAMAFEKGNKRKKTSKRKGPRVLRVD
;
A
#
# COMPACT_ATOMS: atom_id res chain seq x y z
N ASP A 1 -1.26 -1.53 15.85
CA ASP A 1 -1.20 -0.91 14.50
C ASP A 1 0.20 -0.56 14.00
N THR A 2 1.10 -0.06 14.85
CA THR A 2 2.46 0.36 14.46
C THR A 2 3.25 -0.71 13.69
N MET A 3 3.21 -1.97 14.13
CA MET A 3 3.92 -3.06 13.48
C MET A 3 3.43 -3.31 12.04
N LYS A 4 2.11 -3.37 11.81
CA LYS A 4 1.51 -3.62 10.49
C LYS A 4 1.84 -2.51 9.48
N ASN A 5 2.09 -1.30 9.99
CA ASN A 5 2.47 -0.15 9.16
C ASN A 5 3.99 -0.05 8.91
N SER A 6 4.81 -0.84 9.62
CA SER A 6 6.26 -0.86 9.43
C SER A 6 6.62 -1.30 8.02
N LEU A 7 7.63 -0.63 7.44
CA LEU A 7 8.16 -0.97 6.12
C LEU A 7 8.61 -2.43 6.05
N MET A 8 9.29 -2.92 7.10
CA MET A 8 9.78 -4.29 7.15
C MET A 8 8.65 -5.32 7.13
N TYR A 9 7.54 -5.05 7.85
CA TYR A 9 6.38 -5.93 7.83
C TYR A 9 5.76 -6.00 6.44
N LYS A 10 5.57 -4.83 5.80
CA LYS A 10 5.00 -4.75 4.46
C LYS A 10 5.87 -5.46 3.43
N MET A 11 7.19 -5.27 3.47
CA MET A 11 8.14 -5.97 2.59
C MET A 11 8.18 -7.48 2.87
N SER A 12 8.11 -7.92 4.12
CA SER A 12 8.17 -9.36 4.43
C SER A 12 6.92 -10.10 3.97
N TYR A 13 5.75 -9.47 4.07
CA TYR A 13 4.45 -10.11 3.83
C TYR A 13 3.71 -9.64 2.59
N TYR A 14 4.31 -8.74 1.79
CA TYR A 14 3.74 -8.33 0.51
C TYR A 14 3.39 -9.56 -0.33
N ASN A 15 2.17 -9.68 -0.82
CA ASN A 15 1.70 -10.81 -1.64
C ASN A 15 1.81 -12.22 -1.00
N TYR A 16 2.16 -12.35 0.28
CA TYR A 16 2.29 -13.67 0.92
C TYR A 16 0.93 -14.37 1.10
N ASN A 17 -0.14 -13.58 1.27
CA ASN A 17 -1.51 -14.09 1.44
C ASN A 17 -2.07 -14.75 0.16
N SER A 18 -1.58 -14.40 -1.02
CA SER A 18 -2.05 -14.95 -2.30
C SER A 18 -1.43 -16.30 -2.66
N LEU A 19 -0.33 -16.69 -1.97
CA LEU A 19 0.31 -17.99 -2.14
C LEU A 19 -0.54 -19.18 -1.66
N PHE A 20 -1.44 -18.91 -0.72
CA PHE A 20 -2.26 -19.93 -0.08
C PHE A 20 -3.73 -19.70 -0.40
N PRO A 21 -4.57 -20.74 -0.31
CA PRO A 21 -6.02 -20.54 -0.31
C PRO A 21 -6.44 -19.52 0.75
N ALA A 22 -7.52 -18.79 0.46
CA ALA A 22 -8.02 -17.73 1.32
C ALA A 22 -8.16 -18.19 2.79
N GLY A 23 -7.58 -17.44 3.72
CA GLY A 23 -7.64 -17.72 5.16
C GLY A 23 -6.67 -18.81 5.67
N GLN A 24 -5.86 -19.41 4.80
CA GLN A 24 -4.89 -20.44 5.18
C GLN A 24 -3.45 -19.92 5.33
N ALA A 25 -3.18 -18.68 4.88
CA ALA A 25 -1.87 -18.07 5.01
C ALA A 25 -1.44 -17.98 6.48
N THR A 26 -0.43 -18.76 6.84
CA THR A 26 0.10 -18.83 8.21
C THR A 26 1.59 -18.62 8.16
N ASP A 27 2.09 -17.83 9.09
CA ASP A 27 3.51 -17.74 9.35
C ASP A 27 3.95 -18.94 10.21
N ARG A 28 4.77 -19.81 9.64
CA ARG A 28 5.21 -21.04 10.32
C ARG A 28 6.20 -20.78 11.45
N VAL A 29 7.01 -19.74 11.35
CA VAL A 29 8.01 -19.42 12.39
C VAL A 29 7.34 -18.76 13.59
N ARG A 30 6.37 -17.86 13.34
CA ARG A 30 5.64 -17.15 14.38
C ARG A 30 4.37 -17.86 14.87
N GLY A 31 3.93 -18.91 14.16
CA GLY A 31 2.70 -19.65 14.48
C GLY A 31 1.42 -18.81 14.33
N SER A 32 1.48 -17.69 13.62
CA SER A 32 0.39 -16.70 13.53
C SER A 32 -0.29 -16.71 12.17
N LYS A 33 -1.63 -16.65 12.14
CA LYS A 33 -2.40 -16.49 10.92
C LYS A 33 -2.31 -15.07 10.37
N LEU A 34 -2.20 -14.94 9.06
CA LEU A 34 -2.21 -13.65 8.38
C LEU A 34 -3.65 -13.21 8.04
N PRO A 35 -3.89 -11.89 7.94
CA PRO A 35 -5.15 -11.37 7.43
C PRO A 35 -5.38 -11.81 5.98
N ALA A 36 -6.66 -11.85 5.58
CA ALA A 36 -7.06 -12.19 4.22
C ALA A 36 -6.55 -11.16 3.19
N GLU A 37 -6.53 -9.88 3.58
CA GLU A 37 -5.94 -8.79 2.80
C GLU A 37 -4.50 -8.54 3.24
N GLY A 38 -3.56 -8.67 2.30
CA GLY A 38 -2.14 -8.47 2.52
C GLY A 38 -1.76 -6.99 2.62
N PRO A 39 -0.57 -6.68 3.14
CA PRO A 39 -0.07 -5.31 3.16
C PRO A 39 0.24 -4.81 1.74
N GLU A 40 0.02 -3.51 1.52
CA GLU A 40 0.32 -2.84 0.24
C GLU A 40 1.61 -2.01 0.32
N LEU A 41 2.42 -2.07 -0.75
CA LEU A 41 3.63 -1.28 -0.94
C LEU A 41 3.40 -0.20 -1.99
N SER A 42 3.72 1.05 -1.65
CA SER A 42 3.52 2.21 -2.52
C SER A 42 4.79 2.73 -3.15
N THR A 43 5.85 2.83 -2.36
CA THR A 43 7.15 3.42 -2.73
C THR A 43 8.15 2.41 -3.28
N LEU A 44 7.92 1.12 -3.05
CA LEU A 44 8.79 0.03 -3.47
C LEU A 44 8.03 -0.88 -4.44
N GLU A 45 8.77 -1.50 -5.36
CA GLU A 45 8.30 -2.58 -6.22
C GLU A 45 9.16 -3.83 -6.00
N GLU A 46 8.54 -4.99 -6.15
CA GLU A 46 9.25 -6.26 -6.07
C GLU A 46 10.04 -6.49 -7.36
N ALA A 47 11.37 -6.59 -7.24
CA ALA A 47 12.25 -6.86 -8.37
C ALA A 47 12.54 -8.36 -8.51
N PHE A 48 12.66 -9.07 -7.38
CA PHE A 48 12.89 -10.51 -7.36
C PHE A 48 12.46 -11.14 -6.03
N THR A 49 11.89 -12.34 -6.11
CA THR A 49 11.61 -13.20 -4.94
C THR A 49 12.14 -14.59 -5.23
N SER A 50 12.90 -15.16 -4.28
CA SER A 50 13.40 -16.54 -4.38
C SER A 50 12.25 -17.56 -4.34
N GLU A 51 12.45 -18.74 -4.93
CA GLU A 51 11.46 -19.84 -4.96
C GLU A 51 10.85 -20.17 -3.59
N ASN A 52 11.70 -20.29 -2.55
CA ASN A 52 11.26 -20.63 -1.20
C ASN A 52 10.94 -19.39 -0.33
N TRP A 53 10.83 -18.19 -0.93
CA TRP A 53 10.47 -16.93 -0.24
C TRP A 53 11.39 -16.55 0.93
N ILE A 54 12.66 -16.97 0.90
CA ILE A 54 13.68 -16.61 1.90
C ILE A 54 14.27 -15.24 1.59
N ILE A 55 14.46 -14.92 0.30
CA ILE A 55 15.07 -13.68 -0.17
C ILE A 55 14.05 -12.91 -1.01
N ARG A 56 13.89 -11.63 -0.69
CA ARG A 56 13.06 -10.68 -1.43
C ARG A 56 13.87 -9.42 -1.71
N ILE A 57 14.00 -9.08 -2.99
CA ILE A 57 14.74 -7.91 -3.45
C ILE A 57 13.72 -6.89 -3.96
N TYR A 58 13.78 -5.70 -3.36
CA TYR A 58 12.90 -4.59 -3.70
C TYR A 58 13.68 -3.48 -4.37
N LYS A 59 13.05 -2.85 -5.34
CA LYS A 59 13.53 -1.62 -5.97
C LYS A 59 12.69 -0.44 -5.49
N VAL A 60 13.35 0.69 -5.23
CA VAL A 60 12.67 1.95 -4.96
C VAL A 60 12.10 2.49 -6.26
N LYS A 61 10.81 2.83 -6.25
CA LYS A 61 10.17 3.45 -7.40
C LYS A 61 10.69 4.87 -7.59
N ASP A 62 10.79 5.30 -8.83
CA ASP A 62 11.11 6.67 -9.16
C ASP A 62 10.00 7.62 -8.69
N LEU A 63 10.33 8.90 -8.56
CA LEU A 63 9.35 9.93 -8.25
C LEU A 63 8.31 10.02 -9.38
N ASP A 64 7.05 10.29 -9.01
CA ASP A 64 5.98 10.44 -9.98
C ASP A 64 6.21 11.68 -10.86
N ASN A 65 6.01 11.55 -12.17
CA ASN A 65 6.25 12.62 -13.16
C ASN A 65 5.37 13.86 -12.92
N LEU A 66 4.23 13.70 -12.25
CA LEU A 66 3.31 14.77 -11.88
C LEU A 66 3.58 15.32 -10.47
N ASN A 67 4.70 14.92 -9.84
CA ASN A 67 5.08 15.25 -8.47
C ASN A 67 3.98 14.92 -7.43
N ARG A 68 3.21 13.85 -7.66
CA ARG A 68 2.24 13.36 -6.67
C ARG A 68 2.95 12.42 -5.69
N ASP A 69 2.39 12.29 -4.50
CA ASP A 69 2.78 11.24 -3.56
C ASP A 69 2.45 9.84 -4.12
N HIS A 70 3.34 8.86 -3.92
CA HIS A 70 3.19 7.48 -4.40
C HIS A 70 1.88 6.83 -3.96
N GLN A 71 1.40 7.14 -2.75
CA GLN A 71 0.10 6.64 -2.28
C GLN A 71 -1.06 7.19 -3.10
N SER A 72 -0.99 8.48 -3.47
CA SER A 72 -2.02 9.12 -4.29
C SER A 72 -2.00 8.58 -5.73
N ALA A 73 -0.81 8.30 -6.27
CA ALA A 73 -0.66 7.68 -7.57
C ALA A 73 -1.24 6.26 -7.59
N MET A 74 -0.89 5.40 -6.62
CA MET A 74 -1.45 4.05 -6.55
C MET A 74 -2.97 4.03 -6.30
N ALA A 75 -3.49 4.94 -5.46
CA ALA A 75 -4.92 5.03 -5.25
C ALA A 75 -5.67 5.39 -6.54
N PHE A 76 -5.09 6.26 -7.37
CA PHE A 76 -5.64 6.60 -8.68
C PHE A 76 -5.62 5.40 -9.63
N GLU A 77 -4.52 4.64 -9.69
CA GLU A 77 -4.41 3.41 -10.51
C GLU A 77 -5.45 2.35 -10.11
N LYS A 78 -5.76 2.22 -8.82
CA LYS A 78 -6.82 1.34 -8.32
C LYS A 78 -8.24 1.80 -8.66
N GLY A 79 -8.40 2.95 -9.31
CA GLY A 79 -9.70 3.54 -9.61
C GLY A 79 -10.39 4.17 -8.41
N ASN A 80 -9.69 4.35 -7.28
CA ASN A 80 -10.26 5.02 -6.13
C ASN A 80 -10.43 6.51 -6.46
N LYS A 81 -11.69 6.95 -6.57
CA LYS A 81 -12.00 8.37 -6.77
C LYS A 81 -11.57 9.13 -5.52
N ARG A 82 -10.70 10.14 -5.70
CA ARG A 82 -10.40 11.12 -4.65
C ARG A 82 -11.72 11.64 -4.11
N LYS A 83 -12.04 11.32 -2.85
CA LYS A 83 -13.25 11.81 -2.18
C LYS A 83 -13.13 13.33 -2.22
N LYS A 84 -13.95 14.01 -3.04
CA LYS A 84 -14.01 15.47 -3.03
C LYS A 84 -14.33 15.86 -1.60
N THR A 85 -13.36 16.38 -0.86
CA THR A 85 -13.64 17.06 0.38
C THR A 85 -14.69 18.09 0.00
N SER A 86 -15.90 18.00 0.58
CA SER A 86 -16.84 19.08 0.40
C SER A 86 -16.08 20.31 0.90
N LYS A 87 -15.72 21.22 -0.02
CA LYS A 87 -15.33 22.54 0.42
C LYS A 87 -16.55 22.99 1.20
N ARG A 88 -16.46 23.06 2.53
CA ARG A 88 -17.42 23.81 3.32
C ARG A 88 -17.37 25.19 2.66
N LYS A 89 -18.38 25.48 1.85
CA LYS A 89 -18.55 26.80 1.27
C LYS A 89 -18.71 27.68 2.50
N GLY A 90 -17.65 28.38 2.87
CA GLY A 90 -17.80 29.53 3.75
C GLY A 90 -18.87 30.44 3.15
N PRO A 91 -19.53 31.27 3.97
CA PRO A 91 -20.53 32.21 3.46
C PRO A 91 -19.96 32.94 2.24
N ARG A 92 -20.76 33.03 1.17
CA ARG A 92 -20.37 33.72 -0.05
C ARG A 92 -20.11 35.18 0.30
N VAL A 93 -18.85 35.59 0.40
CA VAL A 93 -18.48 37.01 0.49
C VAL A 93 -18.50 37.58 -0.92
N LEU A 94 -19.27 38.65 -1.12
CA LEU A 94 -19.25 39.43 -2.35
C LEU A 94 -17.83 39.99 -2.50
N ARG A 95 -17.12 39.68 -3.60
CA ARG A 95 -15.91 40.45 -3.93
C ARG A 95 -16.38 41.85 -4.30
N VAL A 96 -15.95 42.83 -3.53
CA VAL A 96 -16.05 44.24 -3.89
C VAL A 96 -14.68 44.58 -4.46
N ASP A 97 -14.61 44.58 -5.80
CA ASP A 97 -13.71 45.33 -6.67
C ASP A 97 -14.33 45.32 -8.07
#